data_AF-A0AAN8G679-F1
#
_entry.id   AF-A0AAN8G679-F1
#
_cell.length_a   1.000
_cell.length_b   1.000
_cell.length_c   1.000
_cell.angle_alpha   90.00
_cell.angle_beta   90.00
_cell.angle_gamma   90.00
#
_symmetry.space_group_name_H-M   'P 1'
#
loop_
_entity.id
_entity.type
_entity.pdbx_description
1 polymer ?
#
loop_
_entity_poly.entity_id
_entity_poly.type
_entity_poly.pdbx_seq_one_letter_code
_entity_poly.pdbx_strand_id
1 'polypeptide(L)'
;GFAGSMLATFPMNILLQKYGAHKVMTVIGIICTLMVALTPVIICWSFPAFVVLRIISGLAISNSFPVAGYIVNEWATITEKGLFVAVLSGYVELSAIVTMPLSGLIATQMSWDTVFYFHAILCGLFTLLWGLYYRDKQIKHPFVTKRESQRISHGKPPVAKKTAVRFCSIFLDLEI
;
A
#
# COMPACT_ATOMS: atom_id res chain seq x y z
N GLY A 1 9.45 -1.05 -13.23
CA GLY A 1 8.25 -1.43 -12.49
C GLY A 1 8.56 -2.61 -11.58
N PHE A 2 8.36 -3.83 -12.08
CA PHE A 2 8.55 -5.07 -11.32
C PHE A 2 9.95 -5.25 -10.70
N ALA A 3 11.02 -4.91 -11.43
CA ALA A 3 12.36 -4.95 -10.85
C ALA A 3 12.50 -4.05 -9.60
N GLY A 4 11.89 -2.87 -9.63
CA GLY A 4 11.86 -1.95 -8.48
C GLY A 4 11.03 -2.49 -7.32
N SER A 5 9.89 -3.13 -7.60
CA SER A 5 9.07 -3.71 -6.53
C SER A 5 9.77 -4.89 -5.84
N MET A 6 10.46 -5.75 -6.60
CA MET A 6 11.20 -6.88 -6.02
C MET A 6 12.30 -6.43 -5.05
N LEU A 7 13.08 -5.42 -5.42
CA LEU A 7 14.12 -4.85 -4.57
C LEU A 7 13.53 -4.14 -3.34
N ALA A 8 12.37 -3.53 -3.50
CA ALA A 8 11.73 -2.74 -2.45
C ALA A 8 10.95 -3.56 -1.41
N THR A 9 10.57 -4.81 -1.71
CA THR A 9 9.72 -5.63 -0.80
C THR A 9 10.31 -5.76 0.61
N PHE A 10 11.59 -6.09 0.73
CA PHE A 10 12.26 -6.26 2.03
C PHE A 10 12.35 -4.95 2.83
N PRO A 11 12.92 -3.85 2.30
CA PRO A 11 12.99 -2.60 3.04
C PRO A 11 11.59 -2.07 3.36
N MET A 12 10.61 -2.27 2.48
CA MET A 12 9.23 -1.83 2.70
C MET A 12 8.60 -2.51 3.91
N ASN A 13 8.80 -3.82 4.06
CA ASN A 13 8.30 -4.56 5.21
C ASN A 13 8.92 -4.06 6.53
N ILE A 14 10.23 -3.77 6.53
CA ILE A 14 10.93 -3.19 7.69
C ILE A 14 10.36 -1.80 8.03
N LEU A 15 10.14 -0.94 7.02
CA LEU A 15 9.55 0.38 7.20
C LEU A 15 8.14 0.28 7.79
N LEU A 16 7.30 -0.60 7.24
CA LEU A 16 5.94 -0.84 7.71
C LEU A 16 5.92 -1.27 9.17
N GLN A 17 6.80 -2.20 9.53
CA GLN A 17 6.95 -2.65 10.91
C GLN A 17 7.41 -1.51 11.83
N LYS A 18 8.35 -0.66 11.42
CA LYS A 18 8.92 0.39 12.27
C LYS A 18 7.99 1.59 12.42
N TYR A 19 7.31 2.02 11.36
CA TYR A 19 6.58 3.28 11.30
C TYR A 19 5.05 3.14 11.25
N GLY A 20 4.53 1.93 11.02
CA GLY A 20 3.08 1.67 10.89
C GLY A 20 2.56 1.88 9.48
N ALA A 21 1.34 1.40 9.21
CA ALA A 21 0.71 1.46 7.90
C ALA A 21 0.32 2.90 7.52
N HIS A 22 -0.11 3.71 8.48
CA HIS A 22 -0.55 5.08 8.26
C HIS A 22 0.56 5.91 7.60
N LYS A 23 1.70 6.07 8.27
CA LYS A 23 2.81 6.90 7.79
C LYS A 23 3.42 6.37 6.50
N VAL A 24 3.62 5.05 6.42
CA VAL A 24 4.29 4.42 5.27
C VAL A 24 3.44 4.56 4.02
N MET A 25 2.14 4.26 4.09
CA MET A 25 1.24 4.40 2.95
C MET A 25 1.03 5.86 2.54
N THR A 26 0.99 6.81 3.49
CA THR A 26 0.92 8.25 3.15
C THR A 26 2.17 8.72 2.39
N VAL A 27 3.37 8.42 2.89
CA VAL A 27 4.62 8.84 2.23
C VAL A 27 4.74 8.24 0.84
N ILE A 28 4.47 6.94 0.70
CA ILE A 28 4.55 6.25 -0.59
C ILE A 28 3.46 6.72 -1.55
N GLY A 29 2.25 6.98 -1.05
CA GLY A 29 1.16 7.55 -1.85
C GLY A 29 1.52 8.92 -2.41
N ILE A 30 2.20 9.78 -1.63
CA ILE A 30 2.68 11.08 -2.10
C ILE A 30 3.75 10.90 -3.18
N ILE A 31 4.74 10.04 -2.96
CA ILE A 31 5.78 9.73 -3.95
C ILE A 31 5.14 9.19 -5.24
N CYS A 32 4.20 8.25 -5.12
CA CYS A 32 3.49 7.66 -6.24
C CYS A 32 2.72 8.71 -7.04
N THR A 33 1.97 9.58 -6.35
CA THR A 33 1.23 10.69 -6.97
C THR A 33 2.17 11.60 -7.78
N LEU A 34 3.31 11.97 -7.22
CA LEU A 34 4.32 12.78 -7.90
C LEU A 34 4.89 12.05 -9.13
N MET A 35 5.23 10.76 -9.02
CA MET A 35 5.75 9.99 -10.14
C MET A 35 4.73 9.87 -11.28
N VAL A 36 3.44 9.67 -10.97
CA VAL A 36 2.38 9.62 -11.98
C VAL A 36 2.21 10.97 -12.67
N ALA A 37 2.18 12.07 -11.90
CA ALA A 37 2.06 13.42 -12.46
C ALA A 37 3.25 13.83 -13.35
N LEU A 38 4.47 13.40 -13.01
CA LEU A 38 5.68 13.69 -13.77
C LEU A 38 5.87 12.79 -15.00
N THR A 39 5.14 11.67 -15.08
CA THR A 39 5.26 10.69 -16.17
C THR A 39 5.12 11.31 -17.57
N PRO A 40 4.08 12.09 -17.90
CA PRO A 40 3.91 12.66 -19.25
C PRO A 40 5.01 13.66 -19.63
N VAL A 41 5.64 14.33 -18.66
CA VAL A 41 6.75 15.27 -18.93
C VAL A 41 8.04 14.50 -19.20
N ILE A 42 8.34 13.50 -18.36
CA ILE A 42 9.60 12.75 -18.42
C ILE A 42 9.67 11.85 -19.65
N ILE A 43 8.54 11.26 -20.07
CA ILE A 43 8.48 10.42 -21.27
C ILE A 43 8.82 11.20 -22.54
N CYS A 44 8.43 12.48 -22.61
CA CYS A 44 8.73 13.37 -23.73
C CYS A 44 10.19 13.86 -23.70
N TRP A 45 10.81 13.93 -22.52
CA TRP A 45 12.17 14.45 -22.37
C TRP A 45 13.26 13.40 -22.57
N SER A 46 13.14 12.23 -21.93
CA SER A 46 14.18 11.20 -21.98
C SER A 46 13.67 9.82 -21.60
N PHE A 47 13.86 8.84 -22.50
CA PHE A 47 13.51 7.44 -22.23
C PHE A 47 14.26 6.82 -21.03
N PRO A 48 15.59 7.01 -20.86
CA PRO A 48 16.29 6.52 -19.66
C PRO A 48 15.72 7.06 -18.34
N ALA A 49 15.41 8.35 -18.27
CA ALA A 49 14.79 8.98 -17.10
C ALA A 49 13.41 8.38 -16.79
N PHE A 50 12.63 8.08 -17.82
CA PHE A 50 11.35 7.39 -17.67
C PHE A 50 11.51 5.97 -17.10
N VAL A 51 12.54 5.23 -17.50
CA VAL A 51 12.83 3.89 -16.93
C VAL A 51 13.12 4.00 -15.43
N VAL A 52 13.94 4.97 -15.01
CA VAL A 52 14.24 5.21 -13.59
C VAL A 52 12.97 5.56 -12.81
N LEU A 53 12.13 6.46 -13.35
CA LEU A 53 10.83 6.78 -12.74
C LEU A 53 9.96 5.53 -12.57
N ARG A 54 9.94 4.63 -13.56
CA ARG A 54 9.19 3.36 -13.48
C ARG A 54 9.76 2.37 -12.48
N ILE A 55 11.05 2.46 -12.13
CA ILE A 55 11.64 1.65 -11.07
C ILE A 55 11.19 2.21 -9.71
N ILE A 56 11.25 3.52 -9.53
CA ILE A 56 10.80 4.21 -8.30
C ILE A 56 9.30 3.99 -8.06
N SER A 57 8.47 4.06 -9.09
CA SER A 57 7.03 3.79 -8.96
C SER A 57 6.72 2.34 -8.53
N GLY A 58 7.68 1.41 -8.69
CA GLY A 58 7.58 0.04 -8.18
C GLY A 58 7.51 -0.05 -6.66
N LEU A 59 7.93 0.99 -5.93
CA LEU A 59 7.79 1.09 -4.47
C LEU A 59 6.33 0.95 -4.04
N ALA A 60 5.39 1.56 -4.77
CA ALA A 60 3.97 1.49 -4.46
C ALA A 60 3.44 0.05 -4.54
N ILE A 61 3.85 -0.70 -5.57
CA ILE A 61 3.45 -2.11 -5.76
C ILE A 61 3.96 -2.98 -4.61
N SER A 62 5.20 -2.76 -4.17
CA SER A 62 5.79 -3.51 -3.05
C SER A 62 5.10 -3.26 -1.71
N ASN A 63 4.45 -2.11 -1.54
CA ASN A 63 3.80 -1.69 -0.30
C ASN A 63 2.39 -2.27 -0.14
N SER A 64 1.69 -2.58 -1.22
CA SER A 64 0.27 -2.92 -1.18
C SER A 64 -0.06 -4.16 -0.33
N PHE A 65 0.65 -5.27 -0.54
CA PHE A 65 0.39 -6.51 0.20
C PHE A 65 0.80 -6.44 1.68
N PRO A 66 1.99 -5.92 2.05
CA PRO A 66 2.36 -5.74 3.44
C PRO A 66 1.37 -4.87 4.21
N VAL A 67 0.93 -3.74 3.63
CA VAL A 67 -0.03 -2.84 4.27
C VAL A 67 -1.39 -3.51 4.45
N ALA A 68 -1.90 -4.22 3.44
CA ALA A 68 -3.12 -5.00 3.57
C ALA A 68 -3.02 -6.01 4.73
N GLY A 69 -1.92 -6.76 4.82
CA GLY A 69 -1.67 -7.69 5.92
C GLY A 69 -1.64 -7.01 7.30
N TYR A 70 -1.03 -5.83 7.40
CA TYR A 70 -1.00 -5.04 8.63
C TYR A 70 -2.41 -4.58 9.04
N ILE A 71 -3.21 -4.08 8.09
CA ILE A 71 -4.59 -3.67 8.33
C ILE A 71 -5.42 -4.85 8.83
N VAL A 72 -5.35 -6.00 8.16
CA VAL A 72 -6.08 -7.21 8.59
C VAL A 72 -5.68 -7.60 10.01
N ASN A 73 -4.37 -7.59 10.31
CA ASN A 73 -3.92 -8.04 11.63
C ASN A 73 -4.39 -7.10 12.75
N GLU A 74 -4.42 -5.79 12.49
CA GLU A 74 -4.85 -4.81 13.49
C GLU A 74 -6.38 -4.75 13.61
N TRP A 75 -7.11 -4.70 12.50
CA TRP A 75 -8.54 -4.38 12.45
C TRP A 75 -9.48 -5.59 12.37
N ALA A 76 -9.03 -6.75 11.85
CA ALA A 76 -9.92 -7.90 11.72
C ALA A 76 -9.95 -8.77 12.98
N THR A 77 -11.13 -9.30 13.31
CA THR A 77 -11.34 -10.37 14.30
C THR A 77 -10.73 -11.68 13.79
N ILE A 78 -10.21 -12.55 14.66
CA ILE A 78 -9.55 -13.82 14.26
C ILE A 78 -10.43 -14.68 13.35
N THR A 79 -11.74 -14.74 13.63
CA THR A 79 -12.73 -15.49 12.86
C THR A 79 -13.02 -14.90 11.48
N GLU A 80 -12.81 -13.59 11.31
CA GLU A 80 -13.19 -12.83 10.10
C GLU A 80 -11.98 -12.46 9.24
N LYS A 81 -10.75 -12.82 9.67
CA LYS A 81 -9.51 -12.49 8.94
C LYS A 81 -9.56 -12.93 7.48
N GLY A 82 -10.10 -14.12 7.20
CA GLY A 82 -10.22 -14.65 5.84
C GLY A 82 -11.08 -13.76 4.93
N LEU A 83 -12.21 -13.26 5.43
CA LEU A 83 -13.08 -12.34 4.70
C LEU A 83 -12.37 -11.01 4.41
N PHE A 84 -11.69 -10.45 5.41
CA PHE A 84 -10.93 -9.21 5.25
C PHE A 84 -9.82 -9.35 4.20
N VAL A 85 -9.06 -10.45 4.24
CA VAL A 85 -8.02 -10.72 3.23
C VAL A 85 -8.64 -10.86 1.84
N ALA A 86 -9.75 -11.59 1.69
CA ALA A 86 -10.42 -11.76 0.40
C ALA A 86 -10.86 -10.41 -0.19
N VAL A 87 -11.53 -9.57 0.61
CA VAL A 87 -11.96 -8.23 0.19
C VAL A 87 -10.77 -7.34 -0.17
N LEU A 88 -9.74 -7.32 0.68
CA LEU A 88 -8.52 -6.54 0.46
C LEU A 88 -7.61 -7.08 -0.64
N SER A 89 -7.86 -8.27 -1.17
CA SER A 89 -7.12 -8.83 -2.31
C SER A 89 -7.87 -8.58 -3.62
N GLY A 90 -9.21 -8.55 -3.58
CA GLY A 90 -10.07 -8.29 -4.74
C GLY A 90 -9.91 -6.91 -5.36
N TYR A 91 -9.34 -5.93 -4.64
CA TYR A 91 -9.14 -4.57 -5.16
C TYR A 91 -8.26 -4.52 -6.41
N VAL A 92 -7.31 -5.46 -6.59
CA VAL A 92 -6.38 -5.46 -7.72
C VAL A 92 -7.16 -5.55 -9.04
N GLU A 93 -8.03 -6.56 -9.13
CA GLU A 93 -8.86 -6.79 -10.31
C GLU A 93 -9.92 -5.70 -10.48
N LEU A 94 -10.57 -5.30 -9.38
CA LEU A 94 -11.58 -4.22 -9.41
C LEU A 94 -10.99 -2.90 -9.91
N SER A 95 -9.77 -2.56 -9.48
CA SER A 95 -9.09 -1.35 -9.93
C SER A 95 -8.80 -1.39 -11.43
N ALA A 96 -8.34 -2.53 -11.97
CA ALA A 96 -8.07 -2.69 -13.39
C ALA A 96 -9.33 -2.56 -14.24
N ILE A 97 -10.43 -3.19 -13.81
CA ILE A 97 -11.73 -3.15 -14.49
C ILE A 97 -12.25 -1.71 -14.60
N VAL A 98 -12.01 -0.85 -13.60
CA VAL A 98 -12.45 0.55 -13.62
C VAL A 98 -11.45 1.44 -14.37
N THR A 99 -10.16 1.30 -14.09
CA THR A 99 -9.11 2.19 -14.60
C THR A 99 -8.90 2.03 -16.11
N MET A 100 -8.94 0.81 -16.65
CA MET A 100 -8.69 0.56 -18.08
C MET A 100 -9.71 1.25 -19.00
N PRO A 101 -11.04 1.05 -18.87
CA PRO A 101 -12.01 1.72 -19.72
C PRO A 101 -12.03 3.23 -19.50
N LEU A 102 -11.86 3.69 -18.26
CA LEU A 102 -11.82 5.12 -17.95
C LEU A 102 -10.63 5.80 -18.63
N SER A 103 -9.45 5.16 -18.58
CA SER A 103 -8.25 5.63 -19.28
C SER A 103 -8.46 5.65 -20.80
N GLY A 104 -9.11 4.62 -21.35
CA GLY A 104 -9.43 4.55 -22.78
C GLY A 104 -10.36 5.68 -23.22
N LEU A 105 -11.42 5.97 -22.46
CA LEU A 105 -12.36 7.04 -22.76
C LEU A 105 -11.72 8.43 -22.69
N ILE A 106 -10.88 8.67 -21.68
CA ILE A 106 -10.18 9.96 -21.54
C ILE A 106 -9.16 10.14 -22.69
N ALA A 107 -8.43 9.08 -23.04
CA ALA A 107 -7.44 9.13 -24.11
C ALA A 107 -8.06 9.40 -25.49
N THR A 108 -9.28 8.92 -25.76
CA THR A 108 -9.95 9.13 -27.06
C THR A 108 -10.61 10.50 -27.17
N GLN A 109 -11.12 11.07 -26.07
CA GLN A 109 -11.80 12.37 -26.10
C GLN A 109 -10.86 13.56 -25.93
N MET A 110 -9.76 13.39 -25.20
CA MET A 110 -8.82 14.46 -24.89
C MET A 110 -7.44 14.14 -25.46
N SER A 111 -6.52 13.72 -24.59
CA SER A 111 -5.13 13.41 -24.92
C SER A 111 -4.61 12.41 -23.91
N TRP A 112 -3.57 11.68 -24.30
CA TRP A 112 -3.02 10.58 -23.52
C TRP A 112 -2.38 11.04 -22.20
N ASP A 113 -1.87 12.27 -22.16
CA ASP A 113 -1.24 12.90 -20.99
C ASP A 113 -2.27 13.25 -19.90
N THR A 114 -3.47 13.68 -20.29
CA THR A 114 -4.58 13.96 -19.37
C THR A 114 -4.97 12.75 -18.52
N VAL A 115 -4.81 11.53 -19.07
CA VAL A 115 -5.03 10.29 -18.32
C VAL A 115 -4.12 10.22 -17.09
N PHE A 116 -2.84 10.60 -17.23
CA PHE A 116 -1.89 10.57 -16.12
C PHE A 116 -2.23 11.62 -15.07
N TYR A 117 -2.58 12.84 -15.47
CA TYR A 117 -2.99 13.87 -14.52
C TYR A 117 -4.27 13.50 -13.77
N PHE A 118 -5.26 12.92 -14.46
CA PHE A 118 -6.48 12.42 -13.82
C PHE A 118 -6.18 11.36 -12.75
N HIS A 119 -5.35 10.36 -13.08
CA HIS A 119 -4.94 9.33 -12.13
C HIS A 119 -4.07 9.88 -11.00
N ALA A 120 -3.23 10.88 -11.26
CA ALA A 120 -2.45 11.55 -10.22
C ALA A 120 -3.34 12.27 -9.22
N ILE A 121 -4.35 13.02 -9.70
CA ILE A 121 -5.31 13.71 -8.82
C ILE A 121 -6.09 12.69 -7.98
N LEU A 122 -6.58 11.62 -8.61
CA LEU A 122 -7.34 10.58 -7.91
C LEU A 122 -6.47 9.88 -6.84
N CYS A 123 -5.23 9.52 -7.19
CA CYS A 123 -4.27 8.93 -6.26
C CYS A 123 -3.93 9.88 -5.10
N GLY A 124 -3.72 11.16 -5.41
CA GLY A 124 -3.46 12.21 -4.42
C GLY A 124 -4.64 12.40 -3.46
N LEU A 125 -5.87 12.40 -3.99
CA LEU A 125 -7.09 12.50 -3.18
C LEU A 125 -7.22 11.30 -2.23
N PHE A 126 -7.04 10.07 -2.72
CA PHE A 126 -7.08 8.89 -1.85
C PHE A 126 -5.96 8.87 -0.83
N THR A 127 -4.76 9.32 -1.19
CA THR A 127 -3.63 9.45 -0.26
C THR A 127 -3.93 10.47 0.83
N LEU A 128 -4.56 11.60 0.48
CA LEU A 128 -4.99 12.63 1.42
C LEU A 128 -6.06 12.11 2.37
N LEU A 129 -7.11 11.48 1.82
CA LEU A 129 -8.17 10.85 2.61
C LEU A 129 -7.62 9.80 3.57
N TRP A 130 -6.68 8.97 3.11
CA TRP A 130 -5.97 8.03 3.96
C TRP A 130 -5.19 8.72 5.10
N GLY A 131 -4.41 9.75 4.78
CA GLY A 131 -3.64 10.51 5.76
C GLY A 131 -4.51 11.14 6.85
N LEU A 132 -5.69 11.64 6.48
CA LEU A 132 -6.63 12.28 7.39
C LEU A 132 -7.42 11.26 8.23
N TYR A 133 -7.97 10.23 7.59
CA TYR A 133 -8.95 9.32 8.18
C TYR A 133 -8.31 8.09 8.85
N TYR A 134 -7.33 7.46 8.20
CA TYR A 134 -6.77 6.21 8.70
C TYR A 134 -5.94 6.41 9.97
N ARG A 135 -6.05 5.46 10.90
CA ARG A 135 -5.27 5.41 12.15
C ARG A 135 -4.78 4.00 12.39
N ASP A 136 -3.50 3.88 12.75
CA ASP A 136 -2.87 2.56 12.97
C ASP A 136 -3.39 1.82 14.20
N LYS A 137 -4.05 2.48 15.14
CA LYS A 137 -4.60 1.84 16.35
C LYS A 137 -6.09 2.10 16.43
N GLN A 138 -6.85 1.03 16.55
CA GLN A 138 -8.30 1.02 16.83
C GLN A 138 -8.69 1.94 18.00
N ILE A 139 -7.88 1.98 19.07
CA ILE A 139 -8.12 2.81 20.27
C ILE A 139 -8.03 4.32 19.98
N LYS A 140 -7.29 4.71 18.94
CA LYS A 140 -7.09 6.12 18.56
C LYS A 140 -8.13 6.60 17.55
N HIS A 141 -9.04 5.73 17.10
CA HIS A 141 -10.04 6.09 16.09
C HIS A 141 -11.30 6.66 16.77
N PRO A 142 -11.75 7.87 16.43
CA PRO A 142 -12.85 8.54 17.14
C PRO A 142 -14.20 7.84 16.98
N PHE A 143 -14.37 7.01 15.93
CA PHE A 143 -15.61 6.28 15.66
C PHE A 143 -15.63 4.84 16.22
N VAL A 144 -14.53 4.34 16.82
CA VAL A 144 -14.50 2.97 17.34
C VAL A 144 -15.02 2.94 18.78
N THR A 145 -16.08 2.16 19.00
CA THR A 145 -16.64 1.99 20.34
C THR A 145 -15.75 1.06 21.17
N LYS A 146 -15.62 1.31 22.49
CA LYS A 146 -14.83 0.46 23.41
C LYS A 146 -15.19 -1.03 23.32
N ARG A 147 -16.47 -1.35 23.09
CA ARG A 147 -16.98 -2.72 22.90
C ARG A 147 -16.41 -3.39 21.64
N GLU A 148 -16.30 -2.65 20.54
CA GLU A 148 -15.76 -3.15 19.27
C GLU A 148 -14.26 -3.39 19.38
N SER A 149 -13.53 -2.47 20.03
CA SER A 149 -12.10 -2.63 20.25
C SER A 149 -11.77 -3.84 21.12
N GLN A 150 -12.58 -4.10 22.15
CA GLN A 150 -12.46 -5.31 22.97
C GLN A 150 -12.75 -6.58 22.16
N ARG A 151 -13.76 -6.58 21.29
CA ARG A 151 -14.09 -7.72 20.41
C ARG A 151 -12.94 -8.04 19.45
N ILE A 152 -12.33 -7.02 18.83
CA ILE A 152 -11.19 -7.20 17.92
C ILE A 152 -9.95 -7.70 18.66
N SER A 153 -9.74 -7.24 19.91
CA SER A 153 -8.59 -7.64 20.73
C SER A 153 -8.75 -9.03 21.37
N HIS A 154 -9.99 -9.53 21.48
CA HIS A 154 -10.28 -10.80 22.14
C HIS A 154 -9.64 -11.98 21.39
N GLY A 155 -8.74 -12.70 22.07
CA GLY A 155 -8.02 -13.86 21.52
C GLY A 155 -6.75 -13.53 20.72
N LYS A 156 -6.43 -12.26 20.46
CA LYS A 156 -5.13 -11.88 19.87
C LYS A 156 -4.05 -11.99 20.97
N PRO A 157 -2.88 -12.61 20.70
CA PRO A 157 -1.78 -12.57 21.67
C PRO A 157 -1.44 -11.10 21.99
N PRO A 158 -1.10 -10.76 23.25
CA PRO A 158 -0.67 -9.42 23.58
C PRO A 158 0.48 -9.05 22.64
N VAL A 159 0.47 -7.80 22.12
CA VAL A 159 1.48 -7.30 21.18
C VAL A 159 2.86 -7.56 21.78
N ALA A 160 3.48 -8.68 21.40
CA ALA A 160 4.77 -9.07 21.93
C ALA A 160 5.77 -7.99 21.53
N LYS A 161 6.53 -7.48 22.49
CA LYS A 161 7.70 -6.64 22.21
C LYS A 161 8.53 -7.39 21.18
N LYS A 162 8.70 -6.78 20.00
CA LYS A 162 9.36 -7.37 18.84
C LYS A 162 10.74 -7.91 19.22
N THR A 163 10.85 -9.22 19.39
CA THR A 163 12.14 -9.89 19.27
C THR A 163 12.53 -9.77 17.81
N ALA A 164 13.64 -9.11 17.52
CA ALA A 164 14.21 -9.07 16.19
C ALA A 164 14.53 -10.52 15.81
N VAL A 165 13.69 -11.13 14.98
CA VAL A 165 13.98 -12.45 14.44
C VAL A 165 15.15 -12.24 13.47
N ARG A 166 16.35 -12.64 13.90
CA ARG A 166 17.51 -12.70 13.03
C ARG A 166 17.18 -13.77 11.99
N PHE A 167 16.99 -13.38 10.73
CA PHE A 167 16.78 -14.33 9.62
C PHE A 167 17.83 -15.45 9.58
N CYS A 168 19.03 -15.21 10.14
CA CYS A 168 20.11 -16.18 10.28
C CYS A 168 19.80 -17.34 11.24
N SER A 169 18.93 -17.15 12.26
CA SER A 169 18.57 -18.24 13.18
C SER A 169 17.58 -19.25 12.58
N ILE A 170 16.76 -18.84 11.61
CA ILE A 170 15.79 -19.74 10.96
C ILE A 170 16.50 -20.83 10.14
N PHE A 171 17.64 -20.51 9.54
CA PHE A 171 18.44 -21.51 8.81
C PHE A 171 19.25 -22.40 9.75
N LEU A 172 19.65 -21.91 10.93
CA LEU A 172 20.35 -22.72 11.93
C LEU A 172 19.44 -23.74 12.63
N ASP A 173 18.14 -23.43 12.77
CA ASP A 173 17.15 -24.34 13.39
C ASP A 173 16.71 -25.50 12.47
N LEU A 174 17.10 -25.47 11.19
CA LEU A 174 16.77 -26.49 10.18
C LEU A 174 17.89 -27.53 9.96
N GLU A 175 19.01 -27.39 10.68
CA GLU A 175 20.20 -28.25 10.57
C GLU A 175 20.41 -29.15 11.81
N ILE A 176 19.34 -29.42 12.58
CA ILE A 176 19.32 -30.39 13.69
C ILE A 176 18.30 -31.48 13.41
#